data_AF-A0AAV9VLC4-F1
#
_entry.id   AF-A0AAV9VLC4-F1
#
_cell.length_a   1.000
_cell.length_b   1.000
_cell.length_c   1.000
_cell.angle_alpha   90.00
_cell.angle_beta   90.00
_cell.angle_gamma   90.00
#
_symmetry.space_group_name_H-M   'P 1'
#
loop_
_entity.id
_entity.type
_entity.pdbx_description
1 polymer ?
#
loop_
_entity_poly.entity_id
_entity_poly.type
_entity_poly.pdbx_seq_one_letter_code
_entity_poly.pdbx_strand_id
1 'polypeptide(L)'
;MESSIAVAFGAVIGYIGAEVAEETSFNRLLWPQRYYNYISPLCAAKLIFFMPMGGPLYRAALTVLDVIRNHGLYAGKQRGDMLGTAFFAENRAAAYDVHAVDGSGKSQTKKAIRNCLWVEVLKYVARSPRWKRPIKGQGVRAIKPVLVLDLEPHTGDVAESKNQVFVSEQRITLSNILGIFLSELSAVCIVIAVILWNIYGQDRNGVPPFGIIPLYLVPLVLKLLAAIVSLRRDGLVKPKEVLPPSEKKIIFEVDYPSFGVLLIRTSTHSMNTVQQFFRHYGHPIRDSRSDRRREVVSIFIAYAFVLQFPIGLFALLSMNKAAQYLWLSYQLYCVIAMHVQRICGWQGCGGTEELLAELLSQGKTVFLTDGNTCVKGNLDINVAESVTDAERIVRGILDENAAKI
;
A
#
# COMPACT_ATOMS: atom_id res chain seq x y z
N MET A 1 -16.78 40.37 7.88
CA MET A 1 -15.54 40.18 8.64
C MET A 1 -15.34 38.72 9.04
N GLU A 2 -16.30 38.07 9.70
CA GLU A 2 -16.15 36.66 10.15
C GLU A 2 -15.96 35.63 9.02
N SER A 3 -16.72 35.73 7.92
CA SER A 3 -16.52 34.82 6.77
C SER A 3 -15.13 34.98 6.13
N SER A 4 -14.56 36.18 6.13
CA SER A 4 -13.20 36.43 5.65
C SER A 4 -12.15 35.75 6.54
N ILE A 5 -12.37 35.72 7.86
CA ILE A 5 -11.50 35.00 8.81
C ILE A 5 -11.59 33.49 8.58
N ALA A 6 -12.80 32.95 8.39
CA ALA A 6 -13.02 31.54 8.10
C ALA A 6 -12.30 31.10 6.80
N VAL A 7 -12.38 31.92 5.74
CA VAL A 7 -11.67 31.67 4.48
C VAL A 7 -10.16 31.76 4.66
N ALA A 8 -9.65 32.76 5.39
CA ALA A 8 -8.22 32.89 5.67
C ALA A 8 -7.69 31.69 6.45
N PHE A 9 -8.42 31.23 7.48
CA PHE A 9 -8.07 30.04 8.25
C PHE A 9 -8.12 28.77 7.38
N GLY A 10 -9.14 28.65 6.53
CA GLY A 10 -9.25 27.59 5.54
C GLY A 10 -8.04 27.55 4.61
N ALA A 11 -7.59 28.70 4.11
CA ALA A 11 -6.40 28.78 3.25
C ALA A 11 -5.12 28.31 3.98
N VAL A 12 -4.94 28.67 5.26
CA VAL A 12 -3.81 28.21 6.07
C VAL A 12 -3.85 26.69 6.28
N ILE A 13 -5.01 26.14 6.63
CA ILE A 13 -5.20 24.68 6.71
C ILE A 13 -4.87 24.03 5.37
N GLY A 14 -5.31 24.63 4.27
CA GLY A 14 -5.05 24.17 2.92
C GLY A 14 -3.57 24.11 2.58
N TYR A 15 -2.80 25.13 2.99
CA TYR A 15 -1.34 25.16 2.79
C TYR A 15 -0.65 24.06 3.61
N ILE A 16 -0.90 24.02 4.92
CA ILE A 16 -0.25 23.06 5.84
C ILE A 16 -0.59 21.62 5.42
N GLY A 17 -1.86 21.35 5.16
CA GLY A 17 -2.31 20.01 4.81
C GLY A 17 -1.75 19.54 3.47
N ALA A 18 -1.57 20.43 2.49
CA ALA A 18 -0.99 20.08 1.21
C ALA A 18 0.51 19.73 1.28
N GLU A 19 1.26 20.33 2.20
CA GLU A 19 2.68 19.95 2.46
C GLU A 19 2.80 18.56 3.08
N VAL A 20 1.79 18.16 3.86
CA VAL A 20 1.83 16.90 4.61
C VAL A 20 1.22 15.76 3.79
N ALA A 21 0.25 16.05 2.93
CA ALA A 21 -0.41 15.10 2.05
C ALA A 21 0.61 14.27 1.27
N GLU A 22 0.47 12.94 1.37
CA GLU A 22 1.35 12.00 0.69
C GLU A 22 0.71 11.43 -0.58
N GLU A 23 1.55 11.17 -1.58
CA GLU A 23 1.16 10.53 -2.84
C GLU A 23 0.68 9.09 -2.65
N THR A 24 1.06 8.45 -1.53
CA THR A 24 0.66 7.08 -1.17
C THR A 24 -0.86 6.90 -1.08
N SER A 25 -1.60 7.96 -0.74
CA SER A 25 -3.06 7.98 -0.76
C SER A 25 -3.64 7.73 -2.16
N PHE A 26 -2.95 8.20 -3.21
CA PHE A 26 -3.34 7.95 -4.59
C PHE A 26 -2.94 6.55 -5.07
N ASN A 27 -1.85 5.97 -4.56
CA ASN A 27 -1.54 4.55 -4.82
C ASN A 27 -2.65 3.64 -4.28
N ARG A 28 -3.15 3.95 -3.07
CA ARG A 28 -4.31 3.28 -2.47
C ARG A 28 -5.58 3.45 -3.29
N LEU A 29 -5.85 4.66 -3.77
CA LEU A 29 -6.99 4.98 -4.62
C LEU A 29 -6.96 4.21 -5.95
N LEU A 30 -5.78 4.09 -6.57
CA LEU A 30 -5.59 3.50 -7.90
C LEU A 30 -5.33 1.98 -7.87
N TRP A 31 -5.05 1.41 -6.69
CA TRP A 31 -4.89 -0.03 -6.49
C TRP A 31 -5.62 -0.53 -5.22
N PRO A 32 -6.95 -0.41 -5.16
CA PRO A 32 -7.72 -0.75 -3.98
C PRO A 32 -7.65 -2.24 -3.60
N GLN A 33 -7.45 -3.13 -4.59
CA GLN A 33 -7.27 -4.56 -4.37
C GLN A 33 -6.07 -4.86 -3.47
N ARG A 34 -5.00 -4.08 -3.60
CA ARG A 34 -3.77 -4.26 -2.80
C ARG A 34 -3.86 -3.55 -1.47
N TYR A 35 -4.43 -2.34 -1.39
CA TYR A 35 -4.39 -1.51 -0.18
C TYR A 35 -5.60 -1.64 0.77
N TYR A 36 -6.66 -2.33 0.37
CA TYR A 36 -7.84 -2.62 1.20
C TYR A 36 -8.14 -4.13 1.30
N ASN A 37 -7.11 -4.97 1.19
CA ASN A 37 -7.28 -6.42 1.21
C ASN A 37 -7.37 -6.99 2.63
N TYR A 38 -6.99 -6.20 3.65
CA TYR A 38 -6.90 -6.63 5.03
C TYR A 38 -7.70 -5.75 5.98
N ILE A 39 -8.49 -6.37 6.86
CA ILE A 39 -9.24 -5.68 7.90
C ILE A 39 -9.11 -6.45 9.22
N SER A 40 -8.29 -5.93 10.12
CA SER A 40 -8.29 -6.26 11.55
C SER A 40 -8.94 -5.13 12.36
N PRO A 41 -9.32 -5.33 13.63
CA PRO A 41 -9.90 -4.26 14.45
C PRO A 41 -9.01 -3.01 14.56
N LEU A 42 -7.69 -3.21 14.70
CA LEU A 42 -6.74 -2.11 14.73
C LEU A 42 -6.61 -1.43 13.36
N CYS A 43 -6.61 -2.20 12.27
CA CYS A 43 -6.63 -1.66 10.92
C CYS A 43 -7.91 -0.85 10.67
N ALA A 44 -9.07 -1.37 11.06
CA ALA A 44 -10.35 -0.68 10.95
C ALA A 44 -10.33 0.66 11.70
N ALA A 45 -9.82 0.69 12.93
CA ALA A 45 -9.64 1.93 13.68
C ALA A 45 -8.71 2.90 12.95
N LYS A 46 -7.58 2.43 12.41
CA LYS A 46 -6.66 3.26 11.62
C LYS A 46 -7.33 3.85 10.38
N LEU A 47 -8.10 3.03 9.64
CA LEU A 47 -8.84 3.47 8.47
C LEU A 47 -9.86 4.56 8.84
N ILE A 48 -10.69 4.33 9.86
CA ILE A 48 -11.74 5.25 10.30
C ILE A 48 -11.18 6.61 10.70
N PHE A 49 -10.12 6.61 11.51
CA PHE A 49 -9.64 7.84 12.16
C PHE A 49 -8.51 8.54 11.42
N PHE A 50 -7.77 7.86 10.54
CA PHE A 50 -6.53 8.42 9.98
C PHE A 50 -6.43 8.36 8.46
N MET A 51 -7.38 7.75 7.75
CA MET A 51 -7.33 7.61 6.28
C MET A 51 -8.45 8.32 5.47
N PRO A 52 -9.09 9.42 5.94
CA PRO A 52 -10.03 10.16 5.09
C PRO A 52 -9.29 10.93 3.99
N MET A 53 -9.87 10.95 2.79
CA MET A 53 -9.39 11.78 1.66
C MET A 53 -10.21 13.08 1.49
N GLY A 54 -10.92 13.50 2.54
CA GLY A 54 -11.70 14.75 2.58
C GLY A 54 -10.87 16.04 2.70
N GLY A 55 -9.59 15.90 3.07
CA GLY A 55 -8.66 16.99 3.36
C GLY A 55 -8.05 17.69 2.13
N PRO A 56 -7.16 18.67 2.34
CA PRO A 56 -6.41 19.34 1.28
C PRO A 56 -5.34 18.42 0.66
N LEU A 57 -5.72 17.69 -0.38
CA LEU A 57 -4.83 16.75 -1.11
C LEU A 57 -4.27 17.32 -2.43
N TYR A 58 -4.57 18.57 -2.77
CA TYR A 58 -4.32 19.11 -4.10
C TYR A 58 -2.86 19.05 -4.54
N ARG A 59 -1.89 19.27 -3.64
CA ARG A 59 -0.46 19.17 -3.98
C ARG A 59 -0.05 17.74 -4.32
N ALA A 60 -0.40 16.77 -3.47
CA ALA A 60 -0.15 15.36 -3.75
C ALA A 60 -0.83 14.90 -5.06
N ALA A 61 -2.07 15.35 -5.29
CA ALA A 61 -2.79 15.07 -6.52
C ALA A 61 -2.10 15.66 -7.77
N LEU A 62 -1.67 16.93 -7.70
CA LEU A 62 -0.93 17.58 -8.79
C LEU A 62 0.40 16.88 -9.05
N THR A 63 1.15 16.50 -8.03
CA THR A 63 2.39 15.73 -8.22
C THR A 63 2.12 14.41 -8.94
N VAL A 64 1.07 13.68 -8.56
CA VAL A 64 0.66 12.45 -9.26
C VAL A 64 0.34 12.72 -10.72
N LEU A 65 -0.40 13.79 -11.03
CA LEU A 65 -0.74 14.17 -12.40
C LEU A 65 0.48 14.63 -13.21
N ASP A 66 1.42 15.35 -12.59
CA ASP A 66 2.67 15.77 -13.22
C ASP A 66 3.55 14.55 -13.54
N VAL A 67 3.64 13.59 -12.63
CA VAL A 67 4.34 12.32 -12.86
C VAL A 67 3.68 11.57 -14.03
N ILE A 68 2.36 11.44 -14.04
CA ILE A 68 1.59 10.83 -15.15
C ILE A 68 1.86 11.55 -16.48
N ARG A 69 1.96 12.89 -16.46
CA ARG A 69 2.29 13.70 -17.63
C ARG A 69 3.69 13.43 -18.14
N ASN A 70 4.67 13.46 -17.24
CA ASN A 70 6.08 13.32 -17.58
C ASN A 70 6.39 11.90 -18.09
N HIS A 71 5.62 10.91 -17.68
CA HIS A 71 5.72 9.55 -18.21
C HIS A 71 4.93 9.35 -19.51
N GLY A 72 4.28 10.39 -20.05
CA GLY A 72 3.65 10.36 -21.37
C GLY A 72 2.28 9.69 -21.44
N LEU A 73 1.61 9.47 -20.29
CA LEU A 73 0.33 8.74 -20.24
C LEU A 73 -0.85 9.50 -20.87
N TYR A 74 -0.72 10.83 -21.03
CA TYR A 74 -1.69 11.63 -21.79
C TYR A 74 -1.60 11.45 -23.31
N ALA A 75 -0.48 10.93 -23.84
CA ALA A 75 -0.21 10.91 -25.27
C ALA A 75 -1.06 9.92 -26.08
N GLY A 76 -1.85 9.06 -25.42
CA GLY A 76 -2.83 8.18 -26.05
C GLY A 76 -2.73 6.73 -25.58
N LYS A 77 -3.47 5.85 -26.28
CA LYS A 77 -3.51 4.40 -25.98
C LYS A 77 -2.10 3.79 -26.09
N GLN A 78 -1.70 3.00 -25.09
CA GLN A 78 -0.41 2.29 -25.04
C GLN A 78 0.83 3.20 -25.22
N ARG A 79 0.68 4.50 -24.98
CA ARG A 79 1.79 5.46 -24.99
C ARG A 79 2.18 5.80 -23.56
N GLY A 80 3.47 6.12 -23.38
CA GLY A 80 4.04 6.40 -22.08
C GLY A 80 4.26 5.18 -21.20
N ASP A 81 4.98 5.37 -20.10
CA ASP A 81 5.35 4.33 -19.13
C ASP A 81 4.49 4.43 -17.85
N MET A 82 4.04 3.29 -17.31
CA MET A 82 3.31 3.24 -16.04
C MET A 82 4.25 3.11 -14.85
N LEU A 83 5.47 2.62 -15.07
CA LEU A 83 6.48 2.44 -14.03
C LEU A 83 6.85 3.78 -13.40
N GLY A 84 6.88 3.84 -12.07
CA GLY A 84 7.21 5.07 -11.34
C GLY A 84 6.05 6.06 -11.23
N THR A 85 4.87 5.73 -11.76
CA THR A 85 3.64 6.52 -11.58
C THR A 85 2.79 5.97 -10.43
N ALA A 86 1.73 6.68 -10.03
CA ALA A 86 0.80 6.18 -9.01
C ALA A 86 0.03 4.92 -9.44
N PHE A 87 0.02 4.58 -10.75
CA PHE A 87 -0.49 3.31 -11.24
C PHE A 87 0.47 2.13 -10.96
N PHE A 88 1.77 2.39 -10.86
CA PHE A 88 2.77 1.38 -10.54
C PHE A 88 3.99 2.04 -9.88
N ALA A 89 3.83 2.32 -8.58
CA ALA A 89 4.84 3.01 -7.80
C ALA A 89 6.13 2.17 -7.73
N GLU A 90 7.26 2.82 -7.98
CA GLU A 90 8.58 2.20 -7.90
C GLU A 90 9.21 2.49 -6.54
N ASN A 91 9.76 1.46 -5.90
CA ASN A 91 10.49 1.63 -4.64
C ASN A 91 11.99 1.81 -4.90
N ARG A 92 12.42 3.06 -5.07
CA ARG A 92 13.82 3.40 -5.36
C ARG A 92 14.78 3.21 -4.18
N ALA A 93 14.27 2.96 -2.97
CA ALA A 93 15.08 2.86 -1.76
C ALA A 93 15.71 1.46 -1.56
N ALA A 94 15.30 0.46 -2.33
CA ALA A 94 15.77 -0.91 -2.19
C ALA A 94 16.49 -1.40 -3.45
N ALA A 95 17.63 -2.04 -3.25
CA ALA A 95 18.34 -2.78 -4.28
C ALA A 95 18.55 -4.22 -3.84
N TYR A 96 18.69 -5.13 -4.80
CA TYR A 96 18.97 -6.53 -4.52
C TYR A 96 20.21 -7.01 -5.26
N ASP A 97 20.94 -7.90 -4.58
CA ASP A 97 22.02 -8.70 -5.11
C ASP A 97 21.52 -10.13 -5.32
N VAL A 98 21.98 -10.78 -6.39
CA VAL A 98 21.66 -12.18 -6.69
C VAL A 98 22.89 -13.02 -6.43
N HIS A 99 22.73 -14.03 -5.58
CA HIS A 99 23.71 -15.07 -5.36
C HIS A 99 23.27 -16.32 -6.14
N ALA A 100 23.95 -16.58 -7.25
CA ALA A 100 23.72 -17.77 -8.08
C ALA A 100 24.46 -18.98 -7.50
N VAL A 101 24.01 -20.17 -7.90
CA VAL A 101 24.47 -21.48 -7.38
C VAL A 101 25.94 -21.77 -7.75
N ASP A 102 26.51 -21.09 -8.74
CA ASP A 102 27.75 -21.55 -9.38
C ASP A 102 29.03 -21.02 -8.70
N GLY A 103 28.95 -20.47 -7.47
CA GLY A 103 30.12 -19.96 -6.74
C GLY A 103 30.80 -18.74 -7.39
N SER A 104 30.34 -18.27 -8.56
CA SER A 104 30.70 -16.98 -9.10
C SER A 104 30.11 -15.92 -8.17
N GLY A 105 30.97 -15.27 -7.38
CA GLY A 105 30.57 -14.33 -6.33
C GLY A 105 29.60 -13.23 -6.77
N LYS A 106 29.09 -12.45 -5.80
CA LYS A 106 28.10 -11.37 -5.95
C LYS A 106 28.04 -10.80 -7.37
N SER A 107 26.88 -10.92 -8.03
CA SER A 107 26.60 -10.20 -9.27
C SER A 107 26.98 -8.73 -9.09
N GLN A 108 27.99 -8.24 -9.82
CA GLN A 108 28.61 -6.93 -9.60
C GLN A 108 27.69 -5.71 -9.82
N THR A 109 26.45 -5.92 -10.27
CA THR A 109 25.45 -4.87 -10.48
C THR A 109 24.23 -5.07 -9.58
N LYS A 110 24.10 -4.23 -8.56
CA LYS A 110 22.89 -4.04 -7.76
C LYS A 110 21.72 -3.71 -8.69
N LYS A 111 20.65 -4.51 -8.65
CA LYS A 111 19.45 -4.28 -9.47
C LYS A 111 18.40 -3.54 -8.64
N ALA A 112 17.73 -2.56 -9.25
CA ALA A 112 16.64 -1.82 -8.60
C ALA A 112 15.40 -2.72 -8.40
N ILE A 113 14.72 -2.56 -7.26
CA ILE A 113 13.45 -3.26 -6.97
C ILE A 113 12.27 -2.37 -7.37
N ARG A 114 11.35 -2.93 -8.16
CA ARG A 114 10.18 -2.19 -8.67
C ARG A 114 8.93 -2.42 -7.83
N ASN A 115 8.39 -3.65 -7.81
CA ASN A 115 7.09 -3.95 -7.18
C ASN A 115 7.16 -4.20 -5.67
N CYS A 116 8.33 -4.55 -5.12
CA CYS A 116 8.64 -4.61 -3.68
C CYS A 116 7.66 -5.40 -2.78
N LEU A 117 6.69 -6.18 -3.29
CA LEU A 117 5.66 -6.82 -2.47
C LEU A 117 6.25 -7.58 -1.28
N TRP A 118 7.10 -8.57 -1.55
CA TRP A 118 7.74 -9.37 -0.50
C TRP A 118 8.73 -8.57 0.35
N VAL A 119 9.36 -7.54 -0.22
CA VAL A 119 10.26 -6.66 0.54
C VAL A 119 9.46 -5.86 1.58
N GLU A 120 8.30 -5.31 1.20
CA GLU A 120 7.40 -4.62 2.12
C GLU A 120 6.81 -5.58 3.16
N VAL A 121 6.42 -6.80 2.77
CA VAL A 121 6.01 -7.86 3.72
C VAL A 121 7.08 -8.08 4.79
N LEU A 122 8.34 -8.26 4.37
CA LEU A 122 9.44 -8.47 5.31
C LEU A 122 9.72 -7.23 6.18
N LYS A 123 9.53 -6.01 5.68
CA LYS A 123 9.59 -4.79 6.51
C LYS A 123 8.52 -4.79 7.59
N TYR A 124 7.28 -5.21 7.27
CA TYR A 124 6.21 -5.32 8.25
C TYR A 124 6.54 -6.37 9.32
N VAL A 125 7.10 -7.52 8.94
CA VAL A 125 7.57 -8.53 9.90
C VAL A 125 8.66 -7.96 10.80
N ALA A 126 9.69 -7.32 10.23
CA ALA A 126 10.81 -6.78 10.99
C ALA A 126 10.36 -5.74 12.04
N ARG A 127 9.34 -4.94 11.71
CA ARG A 127 8.73 -3.95 12.62
C ARG A 127 7.78 -4.55 13.66
N SER A 128 7.28 -5.76 13.42
CA SER A 128 6.33 -6.40 14.32
C SER A 128 6.98 -6.65 15.68
N PRO A 129 6.34 -6.31 16.80
CA PRO A 129 6.86 -6.63 18.13
C PRO A 129 6.75 -8.13 18.48
N ARG A 130 6.10 -8.93 17.61
CA ARG A 130 5.74 -10.33 17.89
C ARG A 130 6.86 -11.34 17.65
N TRP A 131 7.96 -10.98 16.98
CA TRP A 131 9.10 -11.90 16.88
C TRP A 131 9.85 -11.94 18.21
N LYS A 132 10.35 -13.13 18.57
CA LYS A 132 10.96 -13.41 19.88
C LYS A 132 12.19 -12.53 20.07
N ARG A 133 12.08 -11.48 20.90
CA ARG A 133 13.27 -10.74 21.37
C ARG A 133 14.09 -11.68 22.26
N PRO A 134 15.42 -11.74 22.10
CA PRO A 134 16.28 -12.53 22.97
C PRO A 134 16.10 -12.08 24.42
N ILE A 135 16.14 -13.05 25.33
CA ILE A 135 15.92 -12.87 26.77
C ILE A 135 16.99 -11.91 27.31
N LYS A 136 16.56 -10.91 28.09
CA LYS A 136 17.44 -9.93 28.75
C LYS A 136 18.56 -10.66 29.51
N GLY A 137 19.82 -10.33 29.20
CA GLY A 137 20.97 -10.88 29.92
C GLY A 137 22.33 -10.27 29.56
N GLN A 138 22.50 -9.70 28.37
CA GLN A 138 23.74 -9.03 27.97
C GLN A 138 23.44 -7.67 27.33
N GLY A 139 24.36 -6.71 27.50
CA GLY A 139 24.29 -5.37 26.93
C GLY A 139 24.44 -5.42 25.41
N VAL A 140 23.39 -5.84 24.71
CA VAL A 140 23.38 -5.91 23.24
C VAL A 140 23.13 -4.50 22.69
N ARG A 141 24.11 -3.98 21.93
CA ARG A 141 24.08 -2.62 21.37
C ARG A 141 23.05 -2.46 20.23
N ALA A 142 22.78 -3.53 19.47
CA ALA A 142 21.76 -3.57 18.43
C ALA A 142 21.41 -5.02 18.05
N ILE A 143 20.13 -5.36 18.06
CA ILE A 143 19.62 -6.65 17.57
C ILE A 143 19.15 -6.45 16.12
N LYS A 144 19.57 -7.33 15.20
CA LYS A 144 19.13 -7.30 13.81
C LYS A 144 18.45 -8.63 13.45
N PRO A 145 17.18 -8.61 12.97
CA PRO A 145 16.58 -9.82 12.42
C PRO A 145 17.22 -10.14 11.07
N VAL A 146 17.52 -11.43 10.85
CA VAL A 146 17.86 -11.99 9.55
C VAL A 146 16.64 -12.77 9.08
N LEU A 147 15.91 -12.20 8.12
CA LEU A 147 14.66 -12.77 7.63
C LEU A 147 14.92 -13.59 6.37
N VAL A 148 14.45 -14.83 6.37
CA VAL A 148 14.66 -15.79 5.28
C VAL A 148 13.30 -16.22 4.76
N LEU A 149 12.94 -15.74 3.56
CA LEU A 149 11.68 -16.06 2.91
C LEU A 149 11.92 -17.10 1.81
N ASP A 150 11.37 -18.29 1.96
CA ASP A 150 11.32 -19.31 0.91
C ASP A 150 10.08 -19.09 0.04
N LEU A 151 10.29 -18.89 -1.26
CA LEU A 151 9.24 -18.74 -2.28
C LEU A 151 9.30 -19.89 -3.27
N GLU A 152 8.20 -20.65 -3.37
CA GLU A 152 8.07 -21.79 -4.27
C GLU A 152 6.78 -21.67 -5.08
N PRO A 153 6.84 -21.76 -6.42
CA PRO A 153 5.64 -21.82 -7.23
C PRO A 153 4.95 -23.16 -7.01
N HIS A 154 3.64 -23.13 -7.04
CA HIS A 154 2.81 -24.31 -6.97
C HIS A 154 1.67 -24.18 -7.99
N THR A 155 1.32 -25.30 -8.60
CA THR A 155 0.29 -25.38 -9.64
C THR A 155 -0.54 -26.63 -9.38
N GLY A 156 -1.84 -26.45 -9.25
CA GLY A 156 -2.78 -27.50 -8.90
C GLY A 156 -3.56 -27.16 -7.64
N ASP A 157 -4.59 -27.98 -7.38
CA ASP A 157 -5.41 -27.86 -6.18
C ASP A 157 -4.57 -28.27 -4.96
N VAL A 158 -4.15 -27.27 -4.19
CA VAL A 158 -3.50 -27.49 -2.91
C VAL A 158 -4.58 -27.97 -1.94
N ALA A 159 -4.44 -29.19 -1.42
CA ALA A 159 -5.33 -29.68 -0.38
C ALA A 159 -5.31 -28.71 0.82
N GLU A 160 -6.46 -28.10 1.12
CA GLU A 160 -6.58 -27.13 2.20
C GLU A 160 -6.19 -27.79 3.53
N SER A 161 -5.05 -27.38 4.09
CA SER A 161 -4.67 -27.75 5.45
C SER A 161 -4.86 -26.57 6.40
N LYS A 162 -5.11 -26.85 7.69
CA LYS A 162 -5.43 -25.82 8.70
C LYS A 162 -4.39 -24.71 8.86
N ASN A 163 -3.16 -24.92 8.38
CA ASN A 163 -2.04 -23.97 8.50
C ASN A 163 -1.74 -23.21 7.20
N GLN A 164 -2.55 -23.39 6.16
CA GLN A 164 -2.38 -22.74 4.87
C GLN A 164 -3.44 -21.67 4.65
N VAL A 165 -3.02 -20.51 4.17
CA VAL A 165 -3.93 -19.39 3.89
C VAL A 165 -3.68 -18.89 2.48
N PHE A 166 -4.76 -18.83 1.70
CA PHE A 166 -4.75 -18.33 0.32
C PHE A 166 -5.12 -16.85 0.31
N VAL A 167 -4.32 -16.04 -0.38
CA VAL A 167 -4.49 -14.59 -0.50
C VAL A 167 -4.47 -14.24 -1.98
N SER A 168 -5.42 -13.42 -2.45
CA SER A 168 -5.50 -13.01 -3.86
C SER A 168 -5.68 -11.50 -3.99
N GLU A 169 -5.15 -10.94 -5.09
CA GLU A 169 -5.30 -9.52 -5.47
C GLU A 169 -6.05 -9.35 -6.79
N GLN A 170 -6.57 -10.44 -7.38
CA GLN A 170 -7.14 -10.42 -8.72
C GLN A 170 -8.44 -9.63 -8.84
N ARG A 171 -9.25 -9.62 -7.77
CA ARG A 171 -10.63 -9.11 -7.80
C ARG A 171 -10.88 -8.21 -6.61
N ILE A 172 -11.78 -7.26 -6.81
CA ILE A 172 -12.33 -6.46 -5.71
C ILE A 172 -13.26 -7.37 -4.92
N THR A 173 -12.93 -7.53 -3.64
CA THR A 173 -13.75 -8.28 -2.68
C THR A 173 -14.63 -7.32 -1.88
N LEU A 174 -15.59 -7.87 -1.14
CA LEU A 174 -16.40 -7.09 -0.20
C LEU A 174 -15.54 -6.42 0.88
N SER A 175 -14.42 -7.05 1.26
CA SER A 175 -13.44 -6.47 2.20
C SER A 175 -12.87 -5.15 1.65
N ASN A 176 -12.55 -5.09 0.35
CA ASN A 176 -12.05 -3.86 -0.25
C ASN A 176 -13.09 -2.73 -0.18
N ILE A 177 -14.35 -3.04 -0.47
CA ILE A 177 -15.46 -2.07 -0.40
C ILE A 177 -15.66 -1.61 1.05
N LEU A 178 -15.68 -2.54 2.01
CA LEU A 178 -15.77 -2.20 3.43
C LEU A 178 -14.60 -1.31 3.87
N GLY A 179 -13.37 -1.60 3.44
CA GLY A 179 -12.18 -0.79 3.72
C GLY A 179 -12.30 0.64 3.18
N ILE A 180 -12.87 0.81 1.99
CA ILE A 180 -13.18 2.13 1.41
C ILE A 180 -14.18 2.88 2.29
N PHE A 181 -15.29 2.24 2.67
CA PHE A 181 -16.30 2.84 3.54
C PHE A 181 -15.73 3.21 4.92
N LEU A 182 -14.97 2.30 5.54
CA LEU A 182 -14.31 2.56 6.82
C LEU A 182 -13.37 3.75 6.71
N SER A 183 -12.62 3.90 5.62
CA SER A 183 -11.71 5.03 5.44
C SER A 183 -12.38 6.40 5.32
N GLU A 184 -13.68 6.45 5.03
CA GLU A 184 -14.46 7.70 4.94
C GLU A 184 -15.56 7.78 6.01
N LEU A 185 -15.53 6.89 7.00
CA LEU A 185 -16.59 6.80 8.01
C LEU A 185 -16.73 8.08 8.82
N SER A 186 -15.62 8.78 9.11
CA SER A 186 -15.64 10.08 9.78
C SER A 186 -16.47 11.13 9.03
N ALA A 187 -16.36 11.18 7.70
CA ALA A 187 -17.17 12.05 6.86
C ALA A 187 -18.65 11.63 6.85
N VAL A 188 -18.91 10.32 6.76
CA VAL A 188 -20.28 9.77 6.81
C VAL A 188 -20.96 10.09 8.14
N CYS A 189 -20.25 9.97 9.26
CA CYS A 189 -20.77 10.34 10.58
C CYS A 189 -21.16 11.83 10.65
N ILE A 190 -20.36 12.72 10.05
CA ILE A 190 -20.69 14.15 9.97
C ILE A 190 -21.96 14.35 9.15
N VAL A 191 -22.11 13.67 8.01
CA VAL A 191 -23.31 13.74 7.17
C VAL A 191 -24.55 13.28 7.95
N ILE A 192 -24.46 12.16 8.66
CA ILE A 192 -25.56 11.66 9.50
C ILE A 192 -25.90 12.69 10.60
N ALA A 193 -24.89 13.26 11.26
CA ALA A 193 -25.09 14.29 12.28
C ALA A 193 -25.80 15.53 11.72
N VAL A 194 -25.42 15.99 10.52
CA VAL A 194 -26.08 17.12 9.83
C VAL A 194 -27.54 16.78 9.49
N ILE A 195 -27.81 15.57 9.01
CA ILE A 195 -29.19 15.12 8.70
C ILE A 195 -30.04 15.09 9.98
N LEU A 196 -29.53 14.47 11.06
CA LEU A 196 -30.24 14.39 12.33
C LEU A 196 -30.48 15.78 12.94
N TRP A 197 -29.51 16.70 12.84
CA TRP A 197 -29.69 18.08 13.29
C TRP A 197 -30.78 18.79 12.47
N ASN A 198 -30.84 18.59 11.16
CA ASN A 198 -31.91 19.18 10.34
C ASN A 198 -33.31 18.60 10.63
N ILE A 199 -33.41 17.32 11.00
CA ILE A 199 -34.71 16.67 11.27
C ILE A 199 -35.22 16.98 12.68
N TYR A 200 -34.34 16.89 13.68
CA TYR A 200 -34.71 16.94 15.09
C TYR A 200 -34.30 18.24 15.81
N GLY A 201 -33.50 19.09 15.15
CA GLY A 201 -33.04 20.35 15.73
C GLY A 201 -34.18 21.32 15.99
N GLN A 202 -34.28 21.80 17.24
CA GLN A 202 -35.28 22.79 17.63
C GLN A 202 -34.99 24.19 17.06
N ASP A 203 -33.71 24.52 16.85
CA ASP A 203 -33.28 25.79 16.26
C ASP A 203 -33.02 25.65 14.76
N ARG A 204 -33.96 26.12 13.93
CA ARG A 204 -33.86 26.08 12.47
C ARG A 204 -32.91 27.12 11.88
N ASN A 205 -32.56 28.16 12.62
CA ASN A 205 -31.76 29.28 12.09
C ASN A 205 -30.25 29.01 12.19
N GLY A 206 -29.83 28.08 13.05
CA GLY A 206 -28.43 27.68 13.24
C GLY A 206 -27.99 26.42 12.50
N VAL A 207 -28.88 25.72 11.78
CA VAL A 207 -28.56 24.40 11.23
C VAL A 207 -27.70 24.51 9.96
N PRO A 208 -26.66 23.66 9.79
CA PRO A 208 -25.93 23.59 8.53
C PRO A 208 -26.86 23.15 7.38
N PRO A 209 -26.86 23.84 6.23
CA PRO A 209 -27.75 23.50 5.11
C PRO A 209 -27.35 22.17 4.47
N PHE A 210 -28.33 21.43 3.94
CA PHE A 210 -28.10 20.16 3.24
C PHE A 210 -27.09 20.26 2.07
N GLY A 211 -26.93 21.46 1.49
CA GLY A 211 -25.96 21.72 0.42
C GLY A 211 -24.49 21.44 0.77
N ILE A 212 -24.15 21.29 2.06
CA ILE A 212 -22.78 20.91 2.47
C ILE A 212 -22.51 19.41 2.36
N ILE A 213 -23.55 18.57 2.39
CA ILE A 213 -23.42 17.10 2.41
C ILE A 213 -22.57 16.58 1.24
N PRO A 214 -22.76 17.05 -0.01
CA PRO A 214 -21.92 16.62 -1.12
C PRO A 214 -20.42 16.80 -0.86
N LEU A 215 -19.99 17.86 -0.17
CA LEU A 215 -18.57 18.12 0.10
C LEU A 215 -17.91 17.03 0.97
N TYR A 216 -18.70 16.38 1.84
CA TYR A 216 -18.21 15.27 2.68
C TYR A 216 -18.30 13.92 1.97
N LEU A 217 -19.25 13.74 1.05
CA LEU A 217 -19.44 12.47 0.35
C LEU A 217 -18.59 12.31 -0.91
N VAL A 218 -18.08 13.40 -1.50
CA VAL A 218 -17.25 13.36 -2.71
C VAL A 218 -16.09 12.36 -2.60
N PRO A 219 -15.25 12.35 -1.53
CA PRO A 219 -14.17 11.37 -1.39
C PRO A 219 -14.63 9.92 -1.46
N LEU A 220 -15.73 9.59 -0.76
CA LEU A 220 -16.30 8.25 -0.75
C LEU A 220 -16.77 7.84 -2.14
N VAL A 221 -17.53 8.72 -2.81
CA VAL A 221 -18.01 8.48 -4.18
C VAL A 221 -16.83 8.30 -5.14
N LEU A 222 -15.82 9.16 -5.07
CA LEU A 222 -14.63 9.07 -5.91
C LEU A 222 -13.82 7.78 -5.65
N LYS A 223 -13.68 7.35 -4.40
CA LYS A 223 -13.04 6.06 -4.04
C LYS A 223 -13.82 4.86 -4.58
N LEU A 224 -15.14 4.87 -4.46
CA LEU A 224 -16.00 3.80 -5.00
C LEU A 224 -15.94 3.76 -6.53
N LEU A 225 -15.96 4.91 -7.19
CA LEU A 225 -15.76 5.00 -8.63
C LEU A 225 -14.37 4.49 -9.04
N ALA A 226 -13.32 4.88 -8.31
CA ALA A 226 -11.95 4.41 -8.54
C ALA A 226 -11.83 2.89 -8.40
N ALA A 227 -12.54 2.29 -7.43
CA ALA A 227 -12.63 0.85 -7.31
C ALA A 227 -13.28 0.22 -8.55
N ILE A 228 -14.45 0.71 -8.98
CA ILE A 228 -15.16 0.19 -10.16
C ILE A 228 -14.27 0.28 -11.42
N VAL A 229 -13.58 1.40 -11.61
CA VAL A 229 -12.71 1.65 -12.77
C VAL A 229 -11.26 1.24 -12.55
N SER A 230 -10.94 0.53 -11.47
CA SER A 230 -9.56 0.10 -11.19
C SER A 230 -8.95 -0.64 -12.37
N LEU A 231 -7.64 -0.42 -12.57
CA LEU A 231 -6.92 -1.03 -13.67
C LEU A 231 -6.81 -2.54 -13.47
N ARG A 232 -6.97 -3.28 -14.57
CA ARG A 232 -6.62 -4.69 -14.61
C ARG A 232 -5.10 -4.80 -14.54
N ARG A 233 -4.61 -5.81 -13.84
CA ARG A 233 -3.18 -6.00 -13.61
C ARG A 233 -2.77 -7.42 -13.98
N ASP A 234 -1.52 -7.55 -14.41
CA ASP A 234 -0.90 -8.84 -14.68
C ASP A 234 -0.79 -9.65 -13.38
N GLY A 235 -1.20 -10.90 -13.49
CA GLY A 235 -1.17 -11.86 -12.40
C GLY A 235 0.19 -12.55 -12.26
N LEU A 236 0.18 -13.77 -11.74
CA LEU A 236 1.38 -14.58 -11.56
C LEU A 236 1.80 -15.21 -12.88
N VAL A 237 3.10 -15.13 -13.18
CA VAL A 237 3.69 -15.85 -14.31
C VAL A 237 3.54 -17.35 -14.07
N LYS A 238 2.84 -18.01 -15.00
CA LYS A 238 2.70 -19.47 -14.99
C LYS A 238 4.07 -20.14 -15.10
N PRO A 239 4.40 -21.10 -14.22
CA PRO A 239 5.62 -21.89 -14.37
C PRO A 239 5.60 -22.59 -15.73
N LYS A 240 6.71 -22.53 -16.47
CA LYS A 240 6.80 -23.19 -17.79
C LYS A 240 6.80 -24.72 -17.65
N GLU A 241 7.37 -25.25 -16.57
CA GLU A 241 7.35 -26.67 -16.20
C GLU A 241 7.43 -26.80 -14.67
N VAL A 242 6.65 -27.71 -14.09
CA VAL A 242 6.72 -28.08 -12.66
C VAL A 242 7.77 -29.17 -12.52
N LEU A 243 9.03 -28.77 -12.57
CA LEU A 243 10.12 -29.69 -12.24
C LEU A 243 10.09 -29.94 -10.72
N PRO A 244 10.45 -31.14 -10.25
CA PRO A 244 10.55 -31.43 -8.82
C PRO A 244 11.44 -30.37 -8.15
N PRO A 245 11.22 -30.08 -6.85
CA PRO A 245 12.02 -29.09 -6.14
C PRO A 245 13.50 -29.45 -6.30
N SER A 246 14.22 -28.65 -7.08
CA SER A 246 15.66 -28.79 -7.20
C SER A 246 16.25 -28.49 -5.82
N GLU A 247 17.20 -29.31 -5.37
CA GLU A 247 17.97 -29.02 -4.15
C GLU A 247 18.70 -27.66 -4.24
N LYS A 248 18.94 -27.18 -5.47
CA LYS A 248 19.64 -25.93 -5.76
C LYS A 248 18.71 -24.72 -5.63
N LYS A 249 18.91 -23.94 -4.58
CA LYS A 249 18.20 -22.67 -4.36
C LYS A 249 19.04 -21.47 -4.84
N ILE A 250 18.39 -20.48 -5.41
CA ILE A 250 18.95 -19.14 -5.68
C ILE A 250 18.56 -18.24 -4.51
N ILE A 251 19.48 -17.39 -4.07
CA ILE A 251 19.28 -16.48 -2.95
C ILE A 251 19.38 -15.03 -3.43
N PHE A 252 18.32 -14.26 -3.21
CA PHE A 252 18.28 -12.82 -3.40
C PHE A 252 18.54 -12.15 -2.06
N GLU A 253 19.64 -11.41 -1.96
CA GLU A 253 19.96 -10.59 -0.79
C GLU A 253 19.46 -9.18 -1.05
N VAL A 254 18.49 -8.72 -0.25
CA VAL A 254 17.97 -7.36 -0.33
C VAL A 254 18.60 -6.54 0.79
N ASP A 255 19.36 -5.53 0.37
CA ASP A 255 20.04 -4.61 1.27
C ASP A 255 19.07 -3.48 1.64
N TYR A 256 18.71 -3.38 2.93
CA TYR A 256 17.85 -2.31 3.42
C TYR A 256 18.43 -1.71 4.72
N PRO A 257 18.82 -0.41 4.72
CA PRO A 257 19.58 0.17 5.83
C PRO A 257 18.94 0.07 7.21
N SER A 258 17.60 0.09 7.27
CA SER A 258 16.85 0.30 8.52
C SER A 258 16.37 -0.97 9.21
N PHE A 259 16.35 -2.15 8.55
CA PHE A 259 15.59 -3.31 9.05
C PHE A 259 16.35 -4.64 9.12
N GLY A 260 17.62 -4.67 8.73
CA GLY A 260 18.45 -5.88 8.78
C GLY A 260 18.69 -6.49 7.41
N VAL A 261 19.10 -7.76 7.38
CA VAL A 261 19.38 -8.49 6.14
C VAL A 261 18.16 -9.33 5.76
N LEU A 262 17.70 -9.16 4.52
CA LEU A 262 16.55 -9.86 3.97
C LEU A 262 17.03 -10.83 2.90
N LEU A 263 16.76 -12.11 3.08
CA LEU A 263 17.11 -13.16 2.13
C LEU A 263 15.82 -13.75 1.55
N ILE A 264 15.67 -13.74 0.24
CA ILE A 264 14.58 -14.41 -0.47
C ILE A 264 15.18 -15.59 -1.22
N ARG A 265 14.76 -16.81 -0.87
CA ARG A 265 15.22 -18.07 -1.44
C ARG A 265 14.18 -18.61 -2.40
N THR A 266 14.62 -19.20 -3.49
CA THR A 266 13.74 -19.86 -4.45
C THR A 266 14.46 -20.96 -5.21
N SER A 267 13.76 -21.89 -5.85
CA SER A 267 14.43 -22.92 -6.66
C SER A 267 14.92 -22.36 -7.99
N THR A 268 15.99 -22.93 -8.54
CA THR A 268 16.58 -22.45 -9.82
C THR A 268 15.56 -22.41 -10.95
N HIS A 269 14.67 -23.41 -11.04
CA HIS A 269 13.62 -23.49 -12.06
C HIS A 269 12.50 -22.45 -11.87
N SER A 270 12.34 -21.90 -10.67
CA SER A 270 11.28 -20.94 -10.34
C SER A 270 11.75 -19.49 -10.27
N MET A 271 12.99 -19.23 -10.68
CA MET A 271 13.59 -17.89 -10.68
C MET A 271 12.70 -16.85 -11.36
N ASN A 272 12.09 -17.16 -12.51
CA ASN A 272 11.22 -16.21 -13.23
C ASN A 272 9.96 -15.84 -12.41
N THR A 273 9.38 -16.81 -11.70
CA THR A 273 8.20 -16.61 -10.86
C THR A 273 8.50 -15.81 -9.60
N VAL A 274 9.75 -15.78 -9.14
CA VAL A 274 10.15 -14.89 -8.03
C VAL A 274 10.62 -13.54 -8.55
N GLN A 275 11.35 -13.52 -9.67
CA GLN A 275 11.85 -12.29 -10.28
C GLN A 275 10.73 -11.33 -10.72
N GLN A 276 9.53 -11.84 -11.05
CA GLN A 276 8.38 -10.98 -11.33
C GLN A 276 8.07 -10.03 -10.17
N PHE A 277 8.20 -10.45 -8.90
CA PHE A 277 7.92 -9.61 -7.73
C PHE A 277 8.94 -8.48 -7.54
N PHE A 278 10.13 -8.63 -8.14
CA PHE A 278 11.13 -7.55 -8.18
C PHE A 278 10.92 -6.63 -9.38
N ARG A 279 10.19 -7.05 -10.42
CA ARG A 279 10.12 -6.35 -11.71
C ARG A 279 8.73 -5.88 -12.11
N HIS A 280 7.79 -6.79 -12.32
CA HIS A 280 6.55 -6.52 -13.08
C HIS A 280 5.29 -7.18 -12.51
N TYR A 281 5.34 -7.80 -11.33
CA TYR A 281 4.14 -8.37 -10.69
C TYR A 281 3.07 -7.27 -10.57
N GLY A 282 1.81 -7.54 -10.93
CA GLY A 282 0.75 -6.53 -10.83
C GLY A 282 0.92 -5.33 -11.77
N HIS A 283 1.67 -5.44 -12.86
CA HIS A 283 1.80 -4.36 -13.84
C HIS A 283 0.43 -4.10 -14.52
N PRO A 284 0.03 -2.84 -14.75
CA PRO A 284 -1.26 -2.57 -15.41
C PRO A 284 -1.33 -3.09 -16.86
N ILE A 285 -2.44 -3.74 -17.19
CA ILE A 285 -2.76 -4.22 -18.55
C ILE A 285 -3.32 -3.06 -19.37
N ARG A 286 -2.86 -2.88 -20.62
CA ARG A 286 -3.23 -1.74 -21.49
C ARG A 286 -3.69 -2.13 -22.90
N ASP A 287 -4.07 -3.37 -23.11
CA ASP A 287 -4.31 -3.91 -24.47
C ASP A 287 -5.65 -3.47 -25.06
N SER A 288 -6.68 -3.34 -24.22
CA SER A 288 -8.03 -3.07 -24.70
C SER A 288 -8.40 -1.59 -24.67
N ARG A 289 -9.45 -1.20 -25.42
CA ARG A 289 -10.08 0.13 -25.29
C ARG A 289 -10.71 0.33 -23.91
N SER A 290 -11.12 -0.76 -23.25
CA SER A 290 -11.67 -0.72 -21.90
C SER A 290 -10.62 -0.28 -20.88
N ASP A 291 -9.41 -0.81 -21.01
CA ASP A 291 -8.29 -0.48 -20.10
C ASP A 291 -7.87 0.98 -20.24
N ARG A 292 -7.86 1.50 -21.48
CA ARG A 292 -7.62 2.94 -21.70
C ARG A 292 -8.71 3.81 -21.08
N ARG A 293 -9.98 3.41 -21.15
CA ARG A 293 -11.08 4.16 -20.50
C ARG A 293 -10.90 4.17 -18.98
N ARG A 294 -10.55 3.03 -18.38
CA ARG A 294 -10.23 2.91 -16.96
C ARG A 294 -9.09 3.85 -16.56
N GLU A 295 -7.98 3.84 -17.31
CA GLU A 295 -6.85 4.74 -17.11
C GLU A 295 -7.26 6.22 -17.14
N VAL A 296 -7.99 6.64 -18.17
CA VAL A 296 -8.43 8.04 -18.31
C VAL A 296 -9.37 8.46 -17.18
N VAL A 297 -10.32 7.59 -16.81
CA VAL A 297 -11.24 7.89 -15.69
C VAL A 297 -10.47 7.96 -14.37
N SER A 298 -9.50 7.07 -14.14
CA SER A 298 -8.63 7.13 -12.96
C SER A 298 -7.83 8.44 -12.88
N ILE A 299 -7.30 8.93 -14.00
CA ILE A 299 -6.62 10.23 -14.07
C ILE A 299 -7.62 11.37 -13.74
N PHE A 300 -8.83 11.31 -14.28
CA PHE A 300 -9.87 12.30 -13.99
C PHE A 300 -10.29 12.29 -12.51
N ILE A 301 -10.34 11.11 -11.88
CA ILE A 301 -10.61 11.00 -10.44
C ILE A 301 -9.49 11.67 -9.63
N ALA A 302 -8.22 11.45 -9.98
CA ALA A 302 -7.10 12.15 -9.34
C ALA A 302 -7.21 13.68 -9.50
N TYR A 303 -7.64 14.15 -10.68
CA TYR A 303 -7.92 15.56 -10.93
C TYR A 303 -9.10 16.10 -10.10
N ALA A 304 -10.16 15.32 -9.89
CA ALA A 304 -11.27 15.73 -9.02
C ALA A 304 -10.81 16.01 -7.58
N PHE A 305 -9.84 15.26 -7.05
CA PHE A 305 -9.22 15.55 -5.74
C PHE A 305 -8.40 16.85 -5.71
N VAL A 306 -7.89 17.33 -6.84
CA VAL A 306 -7.27 18.67 -6.94
C VAL A 306 -8.31 19.76 -6.66
N LEU A 307 -9.51 19.61 -7.25
CA LEU A 307 -10.55 20.62 -7.20
C LEU A 307 -11.39 20.61 -5.91
N GLN A 308 -11.46 19.47 -5.23
CA GLN A 308 -12.32 19.29 -4.06
C GLN A 308 -12.09 20.35 -2.98
N PHE A 309 -10.83 20.59 -2.60
CA PHE A 309 -10.50 21.54 -1.54
C PHE A 309 -10.75 23.01 -1.97
N PRO A 310 -10.27 23.48 -3.15
CA PRO A 310 -10.61 24.81 -3.66
C PRO A 310 -12.12 25.06 -3.75
N ILE A 311 -12.90 24.10 -4.26
CA ILE A 311 -14.36 24.21 -4.33
C ILE A 311 -14.95 24.37 -2.93
N GLY A 312 -14.49 23.59 -1.95
CA GLY A 312 -14.90 23.75 -0.56
C GLY A 312 -14.56 25.12 0.02
N LEU A 313 -13.37 25.65 -0.28
CA LEU A 313 -12.95 26.98 0.16
C LEU A 313 -13.81 28.09 -0.45
N PHE A 314 -14.14 28.01 -1.75
CA PHE A 314 -15.08 28.94 -2.37
C PHE A 314 -16.49 28.80 -1.79
N ALA A 315 -16.93 27.58 -1.52
CA ALA A 315 -18.23 27.32 -0.93
C ALA A 315 -18.37 27.93 0.48
N LEU A 316 -17.29 28.12 1.24
CA LEU A 316 -17.33 28.80 2.54
C LEU A 316 -17.95 30.20 2.47
N LEU A 317 -17.76 30.93 1.35
CA LEU A 317 -18.32 32.26 1.16
C LEU A 317 -19.86 32.27 1.20
N SER A 318 -20.46 31.14 0.80
CA SER A 318 -21.92 30.97 0.73
C SER A 318 -22.49 30.20 1.93
N MET A 319 -21.63 29.66 2.81
CA MET A 319 -22.07 28.87 3.97
C MET A 319 -22.44 29.75 5.16
N ASN A 320 -23.42 29.28 5.96
CA ASN A 320 -23.68 29.85 7.27
C ASN A 320 -22.58 29.49 8.28
N LYS A 321 -22.56 30.16 9.44
CA LYS A 321 -21.49 30.00 10.44
C LYS A 321 -21.32 28.55 10.91
N ALA A 322 -22.42 27.86 11.18
CA ALA A 322 -22.37 26.46 11.63
C ALA A 322 -21.71 25.54 10.59
N ALA A 323 -22.08 25.69 9.31
CA ALA A 323 -21.45 24.96 8.22
C ALA A 323 -19.97 25.30 8.04
N GLN A 324 -19.60 26.59 8.12
CA GLN A 324 -18.21 27.03 8.02
C GLN A 324 -17.34 26.37 9.10
N TYR A 325 -17.77 26.43 10.37
CA TYR A 325 -17.02 25.83 11.48
C TYR A 325 -16.97 24.31 11.38
N LEU A 326 -18.06 23.65 11.00
CA LEU A 326 -18.09 22.20 10.83
C LEU A 326 -17.11 21.75 9.74
N TRP A 327 -17.12 22.42 8.59
CA TRP A 327 -16.22 22.11 7.48
C TRP A 327 -14.76 22.38 7.86
N LEU A 328 -14.46 23.55 8.43
CA LEU A 328 -13.10 23.89 8.87
C LEU A 328 -12.57 22.92 9.93
N SER A 329 -13.41 22.49 10.88
CA SER A 329 -13.04 21.51 11.90
C SER A 329 -12.72 20.15 11.29
N TYR A 330 -13.51 19.71 10.31
CA TYR A 330 -13.24 18.48 9.59
C TYR A 330 -11.95 18.56 8.75
N GLN A 331 -11.70 19.69 8.09
CA GLN A 331 -10.46 19.91 7.34
C GLN A 331 -9.24 19.89 8.27
N LEU A 332 -9.31 20.57 9.43
CA LEU A 332 -8.25 20.54 10.44
C LEU A 332 -8.01 19.12 10.96
N TYR A 333 -9.08 18.38 11.25
CA TYR A 333 -9.00 16.97 11.64
C TYR A 333 -8.30 16.12 10.57
N CYS A 334 -8.65 16.28 9.30
CA CYS A 334 -7.98 15.58 8.20
C CYS A 334 -6.49 15.90 8.13
N VAL A 335 -6.10 17.18 8.33
CA VAL A 335 -4.69 17.57 8.37
C VAL A 335 -3.95 16.91 9.53
N ILE A 336 -4.54 16.89 10.73
CA ILE A 336 -3.94 16.21 11.90
C ILE A 336 -3.81 14.71 11.62
N ALA A 337 -4.85 14.09 11.06
CA ALA A 337 -4.84 12.68 10.69
C ALA A 337 -3.68 12.35 9.72
N MET A 338 -3.47 13.18 8.69
CA MET A 338 -2.36 13.03 7.75
C MET A 338 -0.98 13.13 8.43
N HIS A 339 -0.82 14.04 9.40
CA HIS A 339 0.43 14.14 10.18
C HIS A 339 0.70 12.86 10.98
N VAL A 340 -0.32 12.37 11.70
CA VAL A 340 -0.20 11.15 12.50
C VAL A 340 0.13 9.97 11.60
N GLN A 341 -0.58 9.81 10.48
CA GLN A 341 -0.30 8.75 9.50
C GLN A 341 1.16 8.79 9.02
N ARG A 342 1.67 9.97 8.68
CA ARG A 342 3.03 10.17 8.18
C ARG A 342 4.08 9.84 9.23
N ILE A 343 3.91 10.35 10.45
CA ILE A 343 4.84 10.12 11.57
C ILE A 343 4.86 8.65 12.00
N CYS A 344 3.68 8.03 12.07
CA CYS A 344 3.55 6.63 12.52
C CYS A 344 3.86 5.61 11.41
N GLY A 345 4.06 6.05 10.16
CA GLY A 345 4.38 5.16 9.05
C GLY A 345 3.23 4.22 8.66
N TRP A 346 1.98 4.71 8.73
CA TRP A 346 0.78 3.88 8.50
C TRP A 346 0.30 3.83 7.05
N GLN A 347 1.11 4.27 6.08
CA GLN A 347 0.73 4.40 4.68
C GLN A 347 0.16 3.11 4.06
N GLY A 348 0.76 1.96 4.35
CA GLY A 348 0.31 0.66 3.84
C GLY A 348 -0.71 -0.08 4.71
N CYS A 349 -1.37 0.61 5.66
CA CYS A 349 -2.36 -0.02 6.53
C CYS A 349 -3.53 -0.64 5.75
N GLY A 350 -3.88 -1.90 6.04
CA GLY A 350 -4.92 -2.65 5.32
C GLY A 350 -4.46 -3.26 4.01
N GLY A 351 -3.17 -3.15 3.71
CA GLY A 351 -2.56 -3.72 2.51
C GLY A 351 -2.41 -5.24 2.56
N THR A 352 -2.32 -5.86 1.39
CA THR A 352 -1.98 -7.27 1.22
C THR A 352 -0.64 -7.59 1.92
N GLU A 353 0.30 -6.66 1.91
CA GLU A 353 1.59 -6.81 2.56
C GLU A 353 1.49 -6.94 4.08
N GLU A 354 0.59 -6.18 4.71
CA GLU A 354 0.34 -6.26 6.15
C GLU A 354 -0.32 -7.60 6.51
N LEU A 355 -1.27 -8.07 5.69
CA LEU A 355 -1.89 -9.39 5.86
C LEU A 355 -0.87 -10.52 5.74
N LEU A 356 -0.08 -10.54 4.67
CA LEU A 356 0.94 -11.55 4.44
C LEU A 356 1.98 -11.54 5.57
N ALA A 357 2.41 -10.37 6.02
CA ALA A 357 3.34 -10.23 7.12
C ALA A 357 2.77 -10.76 8.44
N GLU A 358 1.50 -10.48 8.74
CA GLU A 358 0.84 -11.00 9.94
C GLU A 358 0.70 -12.52 9.90
N LEU A 359 0.31 -13.10 8.76
CA LEU A 359 0.20 -14.55 8.59
C LEU A 359 1.56 -15.25 8.73
N LEU A 360 2.59 -14.72 8.06
CA LEU A 360 3.95 -15.27 8.15
C LEU A 360 4.51 -15.14 9.57
N SER A 361 4.27 -14.03 10.26
CA SER A 361 4.69 -13.85 11.66
C SER A 361 4.02 -14.82 12.64
N GLN A 362 2.86 -15.38 12.27
CA GLN A 362 2.16 -16.42 13.04
C GLN A 362 2.67 -17.83 12.73
N GLY A 363 3.68 -17.98 11.86
CA GLY A 363 4.18 -19.29 11.41
C GLY A 363 3.24 -20.01 10.45
N LYS A 364 2.30 -19.30 9.82
CA LYS A 364 1.42 -19.88 8.79
C LYS A 364 2.12 -19.88 7.44
N THR A 365 1.82 -20.89 6.63
CA THR A 365 2.25 -20.93 5.24
C THR A 365 1.26 -20.13 4.39
N VAL A 366 1.75 -19.14 3.66
CA VAL A 366 0.89 -18.29 2.82
C VAL A 366 0.97 -18.72 1.36
N PHE A 367 -0.15 -18.68 0.66
CA PHE A 367 -0.23 -18.90 -0.78
C PHE A 367 -0.79 -17.65 -1.44
N LEU A 368 0.05 -16.94 -2.19
CA LEU A 368 -0.43 -15.86 -3.05
C LEU A 368 -1.00 -16.49 -4.32
N THR A 369 -2.29 -16.30 -4.58
CA THR A 369 -3.02 -16.99 -5.66
C THR A 369 -3.48 -16.04 -6.76
N ASP A 370 -3.38 -16.56 -7.97
CA ASP A 370 -3.79 -15.91 -9.21
C ASP A 370 -4.44 -16.97 -10.11
N GLY A 371 -5.75 -17.18 -9.91
CA GLY A 371 -6.48 -18.29 -10.51
C GLY A 371 -5.84 -19.64 -10.14
N ASN A 372 -5.35 -20.37 -11.14
CA ASN A 372 -4.78 -21.72 -10.96
C ASN A 372 -3.27 -21.71 -10.65
N THR A 373 -2.65 -20.53 -10.54
CA THR A 373 -1.23 -20.39 -10.19
C THR A 373 -1.12 -19.85 -8.78
N CYS A 374 -0.25 -20.44 -7.96
CA CYS A 374 0.04 -19.92 -6.64
C CYS A 374 1.53 -19.88 -6.34
N VAL A 375 1.93 -18.94 -5.49
CA VAL A 375 3.29 -18.89 -4.94
C VAL A 375 3.16 -19.11 -3.44
N LYS A 376 3.75 -20.20 -2.97
CA LYS A 376 3.88 -20.54 -1.57
C LYS A 376 5.00 -19.70 -0.97
N GLY A 377 4.71 -19.02 0.13
CA GLY A 377 5.67 -18.30 0.96
C GLY A 377 5.78 -18.93 2.34
N ASN A 378 7.01 -19.19 2.77
CA ASN A 378 7.33 -19.58 4.14
C ASN A 378 8.45 -18.70 4.69
N LEU A 379 8.37 -18.34 5.97
CA LEU A 379 9.30 -17.39 6.59
C LEU A 379 9.99 -18.00 7.81
N ASP A 380 11.31 -18.00 7.76
CA ASP A 380 12.18 -18.30 8.89
C ASP A 380 12.79 -17.00 9.42
N ILE A 381 12.73 -16.81 10.74
CA ILE A 381 13.25 -15.63 11.43
C ILE A 381 14.44 -16.05 12.27
N ASN A 382 15.63 -15.60 11.87
CA ASN A 382 16.85 -15.75 12.65
C ASN A 382 17.18 -14.44 13.37
N VAL A 383 17.66 -14.52 14.61
CA VAL A 383 17.98 -13.35 15.42
C VAL A 383 19.49 -13.24 15.57
N ALA A 384 20.05 -12.11 15.17
CA ALA A 384 21.46 -11.81 15.36
C ALA A 384 21.67 -10.76 16.45
N GLU A 385 22.64 -11.01 17.33
CA GLU A 385 22.96 -10.10 18.44
C GLU A 385 23.98 -9.01 18.06
N SER A 386 24.57 -9.11 16.87
CA SER A 386 25.50 -8.10 16.33
C SER A 386 25.50 -8.11 14.81
N VAL A 387 26.09 -7.08 14.19
CA VAL A 387 26.27 -7.02 12.72
C VAL A 387 27.15 -8.18 12.25
N THR A 388 28.23 -8.48 12.97
CA THR A 388 29.13 -9.59 12.67
C THR A 388 28.44 -10.94 12.79
N ASP A 389 27.51 -11.09 13.73
CA ASP A 389 26.72 -12.31 13.90
C ASP A 389 25.67 -12.45 12.78
N ALA A 390 25.03 -11.35 12.38
CA ALA A 390 24.12 -11.34 11.23
C ALA A 390 24.85 -11.74 9.95
N GLU A 391 26.05 -11.20 9.71
CA GLU A 391 26.90 -11.59 8.59
C GLU A 391 27.30 -13.07 8.65
N ARG A 392 27.59 -13.60 9.84
CA ARG A 392 27.91 -15.02 10.03
C ARG A 392 26.72 -15.91 9.68
N ILE A 393 25.52 -15.57 10.14
CA ILE A 393 24.28 -16.30 9.82
C ILE A 393 24.04 -16.27 8.31
N VAL A 394 24.18 -15.10 7.68
CA VAL A 394 24.01 -14.96 6.23
C VAL A 394 25.03 -15.81 5.47
N ARG A 395 26.31 -15.78 5.85
CA ARG A 395 27.35 -16.64 5.24
C ARG A 395 27.04 -18.11 5.43
N GLY A 396 26.69 -18.54 6.64
CA GLY A 396 26.30 -19.94 6.90
C GLY A 396 25.14 -20.39 6.01
N ILE A 397 24.14 -19.54 5.81
CA ILE A 397 23.03 -19.80 4.89
C ILE A 397 23.49 -19.93 3.43
N LEU A 398 24.40 -19.07 2.99
CA LEU A 398 24.94 -19.11 1.63
C LEU A 398 25.81 -20.37 1.43
N ASP A 399 26.62 -20.72 2.44
CA ASP A 399 27.51 -21.87 2.43
C ASP A 399 26.73 -23.19 2.47
N GLU A 400 25.68 -23.31 3.30
CA GLU A 400 24.77 -24.46 3.30
C GLU A 400 24.10 -24.68 1.95
N ASN A 401 23.78 -23.60 1.25
CA ASN A 401 23.18 -23.67 -0.07
C ASN A 401 24.21 -24.06 -1.14
N ALA A 402 25.47 -23.64 -0.98
CA ALA A 402 26.58 -24.05 -1.85
C ALA A 402 27.07 -25.48 -1.57
N ALA A 403 26.93 -25.99 -0.35
CA ALA A 403 27.33 -27.36 0.02
C ALA A 403 26.34 -28.43 -0.47
N LYS A 404 25.15 -28.03 -0.93
CA LYS A 404 24.16 -28.91 -1.59
C LYS A 404 24.40 -29.02 -3.12
N ILE A 405 25.59 -28.61 -3.57
CA ILE A 405 26.12 -28.82 -4.93
C ILE A 405 26.87 -30.14 -4.94
#